data_AF-A0A831K3W9-F1
#
_entry.id   AF-A0A831K3W9-F1
#
_cell.length_a   1.000
_cell.length_b   1.000
_cell.length_c   1.000
_cell.angle_alpha   90.00
_cell.angle_beta   90.00
_cell.angle_gamma   90.00
#
_symmetry.space_group_name_H-M   'P 1'
#
loop_
_entity.id
_entity.type
_entity.pdbx_description
1 polymer ?
#
loop_
_entity_poly.entity_id
_entity_poly.type
_entity_poly.pdbx_seq_one_letter_code
_entity_poly.pdbx_strand_id
1 'polypeptide(L)'
;MIFIIIYAVQINNGIAKEVVGPAYNLRIEIINAGAENGLEEQLGSYLKKLELADMQLDIIKTSRFTLQPSKETFLISRTKDNGGVRELAKLLDIDIEKIQYSELKHNKAHLNATIVIGKDSVIDALLNKPKELE
;
A
#
# COMPACT_ATOMS: atom_id res chain seq x y z
N MET A 1 19.11 -18.87 -4.34
CA MET A 1 18.79 -17.45 -4.11
C MET A 1 19.14 -17.15 -2.66
N ILE A 2 20.17 -16.34 -2.40
CA ILE A 2 20.60 -16.02 -1.04
C ILE A 2 19.79 -14.80 -0.60
N PHE A 3 18.89 -14.98 0.36
CA PHE A 3 18.17 -13.89 1.01
C PHE A 3 19.11 -13.23 2.01
N ILE A 4 19.56 -12.01 1.73
CA ILE A 4 20.35 -11.21 2.66
C ILE A 4 19.35 -10.47 3.56
N ILE A 5 19.18 -10.97 4.79
CA ILE A 5 18.49 -10.25 5.86
C ILE A 5 19.50 -9.26 6.43
N ILE A 6 19.26 -7.97 6.28
CA ILE A 6 20.14 -6.92 6.80
C ILE A 6 19.79 -6.70 8.27
N TYR A 7 20.55 -7.32 9.18
CA TYR A 7 20.49 -7.03 10.61
C TYR A 7 21.38 -5.82 10.91
N ALA A 8 20.79 -4.68 11.21
CA ALA A 8 21.53 -3.53 11.73
C ALA A 8 21.57 -3.62 13.27
N VAL A 9 22.62 -4.22 13.82
CA VAL A 9 22.88 -4.21 15.26
C VAL A 9 23.62 -2.92 15.61
N GLN A 10 22.91 -1.92 16.13
CA GLN A 10 23.55 -0.72 16.66
C GLN A 10 24.00 -0.99 18.10
N ILE A 11 25.29 -1.29 18.29
CA ILE A 11 25.87 -1.56 19.60
C ILE A 11 26.14 -0.21 20.29
N ASN A 12 25.23 0.21 21.18
CA ASN A 12 25.48 1.26 22.17
C ASN A 12 25.34 0.63 23.56
N ASN A 13 26.46 0.48 24.28
CA ASN A 13 26.52 0.20 25.72
C ASN A 13 25.70 -0.99 26.25
N GLY A 14 25.93 -2.20 25.71
CA GLY A 14 25.66 -3.45 26.45
C GLY A 14 24.20 -3.86 26.65
N ILE A 15 23.24 -3.19 25.99
CA ILE A 15 21.85 -3.65 25.91
C ILE A 15 21.53 -3.82 24.42
N ALA A 16 21.44 -5.08 23.97
CA ALA A 16 20.95 -5.40 22.64
C ALA A 16 19.47 -5.04 22.59
N LYS A 17 19.15 -3.81 22.16
CA LYS A 17 17.77 -3.42 21.88
C LYS A 17 17.41 -4.02 20.53
N GLU A 18 16.63 -5.09 20.51
CA GLU A 18 16.02 -5.58 19.27
C GLU A 18 15.14 -4.45 18.72
N VAL A 19 15.63 -3.79 17.67
CA VAL A 19 14.81 -2.87 16.89
C VAL A 19 13.90 -3.75 16.05
N VAL A 20 12.74 -4.11 16.61
CA VAL A 20 11.69 -4.83 15.87
C VAL A 20 11.21 -3.90 14.77
N GLY A 21 11.60 -4.19 13.53
CA GLY A 21 11.07 -3.50 12.35
C GLY A 21 9.60 -3.85 12.12
N PRO A 22 8.87 -3.07 11.29
CA PRO A 22 7.47 -3.34 10.98
C PRO A 22 7.32 -4.74 10.36
N ALA A 23 6.22 -5.42 10.71
CA ALA A 23 5.91 -6.76 10.20
C ALA A 23 5.78 -6.78 8.67
N TYR A 24 5.35 -5.67 8.08
CA TYR A 24 5.14 -5.53 6.64
C TYR A 24 5.82 -4.29 6.06
N ASN A 25 6.54 -4.47 4.95
CA ASN A 25 7.07 -3.38 4.14
C ASN A 25 6.44 -3.46 2.75
N LEU A 26 5.60 -2.50 2.40
CA LEU A 26 4.83 -2.50 1.15
C LEU A 26 5.25 -1.35 0.24
N ARG A 27 5.74 -1.72 -0.94
CA ARG A 27 6.01 -0.82 -2.06
C ARG A 27 4.79 -0.80 -2.97
N ILE A 28 4.17 0.37 -3.10
CA ILE A 28 2.82 0.51 -3.66
C ILE A 28 2.84 1.41 -4.90
N GLU A 29 2.14 0.98 -5.94
CA GLU A 29 1.71 1.84 -7.04
C GLU A 29 0.23 2.19 -6.87
N ILE A 30 -0.13 3.44 -7.15
CA ILE A 30 -1.52 3.90 -7.16
C ILE A 30 -1.90 4.27 -8.59
N ILE A 31 -3.00 3.72 -9.08
CA ILE A 31 -3.54 4.01 -10.40
C ILE A 31 -4.96 4.53 -10.22
N ASN A 32 -5.20 5.79 -10.56
CA ASN A 32 -6.54 6.30 -10.73
C ASN A 32 -7.10 5.85 -12.08
N ALA A 33 -8.01 4.88 -12.03
CA ALA A 33 -8.62 4.30 -13.20
C ALA A 33 -10.08 4.71 -13.36
N GLY A 34 -10.59 5.75 -12.70
CA GLY A 34 -12.02 6.07 -12.85
C GLY A 34 -12.56 7.20 -11.99
N ALA A 35 -11.88 7.53 -10.90
CA ALA A 35 -12.27 8.57 -9.96
C ALA A 35 -11.96 9.99 -10.47
N GLU A 36 -12.27 10.97 -9.62
CA GLU A 36 -11.93 12.37 -9.81
C GLU A 36 -10.42 12.59 -9.95
N ASN A 37 -10.07 13.67 -10.64
CA ASN A 37 -8.67 14.01 -10.91
C ASN A 37 -7.92 14.28 -9.60
N GLY A 38 -6.73 13.68 -9.44
CA GLY A 38 -5.85 13.94 -8.30
C GLY A 38 -6.13 13.07 -7.08
N LEU A 39 -7.15 12.21 -7.10
CA LEU A 39 -7.44 11.31 -5.99
C LEU A 39 -6.29 10.33 -5.71
N GLU A 40 -5.53 9.94 -6.74
CA GLU A 40 -4.29 9.15 -6.61
C GLU A 40 -3.20 9.87 -5.81
N GLU A 41 -3.06 11.19 -5.99
CA GLU A 41 -2.06 11.99 -5.29
C GLU A 41 -2.50 12.28 -3.86
N GLN A 42 -3.79 12.54 -3.66
CA GLN A 42 -4.37 12.71 -2.33
C GLN A 42 -4.25 11.43 -1.50
N LEU A 43 -4.61 10.27 -2.08
CA LEU A 43 -4.43 8.97 -1.43
C LEU A 43 -2.95 8.69 -1.13
N GLY A 44 -2.06 8.93 -2.09
CA GLY A 44 -0.63 8.78 -1.87
C GLY A 44 -0.10 9.67 -0.75
N SER A 45 -0.57 10.91 -0.66
CA SER A 45 -0.20 11.85 0.40
C SER A 45 -0.77 11.46 1.76
N TYR A 46 -1.99 10.93 1.79
CA TYR A 46 -2.62 10.39 3.00
C TYR A 46 -1.83 9.19 3.54
N LEU A 47 -1.57 8.19 2.69
CA LEU A 47 -0.86 6.98 3.07
C LEU A 47 0.56 7.25 3.58
N LYS A 48 1.27 8.23 2.99
CA LYS A 48 2.61 8.65 3.47
C LYS A 48 2.61 9.27 4.86
N LYS A 49 1.47 9.83 5.31
CA LYS A 49 1.34 10.47 6.63
C LYS A 49 0.87 9.49 7.70
N LEU A 50 0.48 8.28 7.33
CA LEU A 50 0.07 7.27 8.30
C LEU A 50 1.30 6.72 9.01
N GLU A 51 1.30 6.85 10.33
CA GLU A 51 2.25 6.17 11.20
C GLU A 51 1.60 4.87 11.66
N LEU A 52 2.03 3.75 11.09
CA LEU A 52 1.52 2.42 11.41
C LEU A 52 2.61 1.64 12.14
N ALA A 53 2.27 1.04 13.28
CA ALA A 53 3.24 0.29 14.10
C ALA A 53 3.82 -0.93 13.37
N ASP A 54 2.96 -1.67 12.65
CA ASP A 54 3.32 -2.96 12.05
C ASP A 54 3.53 -2.91 10.53
N MET A 55 3.42 -1.73 9.92
CA MET A 55 3.45 -1.60 8.47
C MET A 55 4.17 -0.33 8.01
N GLN A 56 5.11 -0.47 7.08
CA GLN A 56 5.68 0.65 6.35
C GLN A 56 5.13 0.69 4.92
N LEU A 57 4.65 1.87 4.52
CA LEU A 57 4.12 2.12 3.18
C LEU A 57 5.07 3.01 2.38
N ASP A 58 5.57 2.51 1.25
CA ASP A 58 6.39 3.24 0.30
C ASP A 58 5.64 3.43 -1.01
N ILE A 59 5.16 4.66 -1.27
CA ILE A 59 4.44 4.98 -2.51
C ILE A 59 5.46 5.25 -3.62
N ILE A 60 5.65 4.25 -4.48
CA ILE A 60 6.65 4.28 -5.56
C ILE A 60 6.18 5.14 -6.71
N LYS A 61 4.88 5.10 -7.02
CA LYS A 61 4.33 5.75 -8.19
C LYS A 61 2.84 6.00 -8.03
N THR A 62 2.41 7.18 -8.45
CA THR A 62 1.02 7.51 -8.72
C THR A 62 0.85 7.70 -10.22
N SER A 63 -0.26 7.26 -10.77
CA SER A 63 -0.56 7.43 -12.19
C SER A 63 -2.05 7.44 -12.44
N ARG A 64 -2.42 7.89 -13.64
CA ARG A 64 -3.81 7.96 -14.06
C ARG A 64 -4.00 7.20 -15.36
N PHE A 65 -5.11 6.49 -15.47
CA PHE A 65 -5.50 5.73 -16.65
C PHE A 65 -6.97 5.99 -16.99
N THR A 66 -7.25 6.55 -18.16
CA THR A 66 -8.60 7.02 -18.54
C THR A 66 -9.25 6.23 -19.68
N LEU A 67 -8.50 5.34 -20.35
CA LEU A 67 -8.99 4.65 -21.56
C LEU A 67 -10.14 3.68 -21.28
N GLN A 68 -10.10 2.98 -20.13
CA GLN A 68 -11.16 2.08 -19.71
C GLN A 68 -11.36 2.24 -18.21
N PRO A 69 -12.39 3.01 -17.79
CA PRO A 69 -12.53 3.31 -16.38
C PRO A 69 -12.97 2.08 -15.57
N SER A 70 -12.29 1.81 -14.47
CA SER A 70 -12.72 0.82 -13.48
C SER A 70 -13.96 1.31 -12.75
N LYS A 71 -14.93 0.42 -12.54
CA LYS A 71 -16.11 0.72 -11.74
C LYS A 71 -15.81 0.71 -10.25
N GLU A 72 -14.95 -0.21 -9.83
CA GLU A 72 -14.67 -0.48 -8.41
C GLU A 72 -13.19 -0.24 -8.09
N THR A 73 -12.93 0.09 -6.83
CA THR A 73 -11.61 0.17 -6.23
C THR A 73 -11.21 -1.22 -5.76
N PHE A 74 -9.99 -1.63 -6.11
CA PHE A 74 -9.45 -2.93 -5.73
C PHE A 74 -7.94 -2.91 -5.64
N LEU A 75 -7.38 -3.98 -5.06
CA LEU A 75 -5.94 -4.17 -4.93
C LEU A 75 -5.48 -5.28 -5.84
N ILE A 76 -4.30 -5.09 -6.43
CA ILE A 76 -3.58 -6.13 -7.14
C ILE A 76 -2.34 -6.48 -6.32
N SER A 77 -2.32 -7.66 -5.72
CA SER A 77 -1.11 -8.22 -5.12
C SER A 77 -0.15 -8.69 -6.21
N ARG A 78 1.10 -8.27 -6.10
CA ARG A 78 2.19 -8.69 -6.99
C ARG A 78 2.94 -9.92 -6.47
N THR A 79 2.62 -10.34 -5.24
CA THR A 79 3.22 -11.48 -4.54
C THR A 79 2.12 -12.46 -4.10
N LYS A 80 2.35 -13.77 -4.27
CA LYS A 80 1.29 -14.80 -4.26
C LYS A 80 0.65 -15.05 -2.89
N ASP A 81 1.28 -14.54 -1.82
CA ASP A 81 0.77 -14.57 -0.46
C ASP A 81 1.38 -13.41 0.33
N ASN A 82 0.69 -12.27 0.35
CA ASN A 82 1.19 -11.08 1.02
C ASN A 82 0.18 -10.62 2.08
N GLY A 83 0.40 -11.06 3.32
CA GLY A 83 -0.40 -10.65 4.48
C GLY A 83 -0.51 -9.13 4.59
N GLY A 84 0.55 -8.40 4.26
CA GLY A 84 0.55 -6.94 4.24
C GLY A 84 -0.44 -6.35 3.24
N VAL A 85 -0.66 -6.97 2.07
CA VAL A 85 -1.67 -6.50 1.11
C VAL A 85 -3.10 -6.70 1.63
N ARG A 86 -3.34 -7.76 2.42
CA ARG A 86 -4.64 -7.95 3.09
C ARG A 86 -4.84 -6.92 4.20
N GLU A 87 -3.82 -6.63 4.99
CA GLU A 87 -3.88 -5.57 6.01
C GLU A 87 -4.06 -4.18 5.37
N LEU A 88 -3.43 -3.92 4.22
CA LEU A 88 -3.65 -2.71 3.43
C LEU A 88 -5.10 -2.62 2.92
N ALA A 89 -5.69 -3.75 2.49
CA ALA A 89 -7.09 -3.78 2.08
C ALA A 89 -8.02 -3.36 3.22
N LYS A 90 -7.81 -3.90 4.42
CA LYS A 90 -8.56 -3.52 5.63
C LYS A 90 -8.40 -2.05 5.96
N LEU A 91 -7.17 -1.52 5.93
CA LEU A 91 -6.87 -0.11 6.19
C LEU A 91 -7.64 0.83 5.25
N LEU A 92 -7.83 0.40 4.00
CA LEU A 92 -8.50 1.16 2.96
C LEU A 92 -10.01 0.87 2.84
N ASP A 93 -10.55 0.01 3.70
CA ASP A 93 -11.95 -0.46 3.61
C ASP A 93 -12.28 -1.10 2.25
N ILE A 94 -11.28 -1.77 1.65
CA ILE A 94 -11.41 -2.53 0.40
C ILE A 94 -11.66 -4.00 0.75
N ASP A 95 -12.65 -4.58 0.09
CA ASP A 95 -12.98 -6.00 0.22
C ASP A 95 -11.77 -6.90 -0.13
N ILE A 96 -11.37 -7.73 0.82
CA ILE A 96 -10.24 -8.66 0.70
C ILE A 96 -10.49 -9.69 -0.40
N GLU A 97 -11.75 -10.05 -0.65
CA GLU A 97 -12.12 -10.99 -1.72
C GLU A 97 -11.89 -10.39 -3.11
N LYS A 98 -11.81 -9.06 -3.21
CA LYS A 98 -11.51 -8.34 -4.46
C LYS A 98 -10.01 -8.18 -4.71
N ILE A 99 -9.15 -8.68 -3.83
CA ILE A 99 -7.70 -8.66 -4.07
C ILE A 99 -7.37 -9.63 -5.20
N GLN A 100 -6.86 -9.08 -6.31
CA GLN A 100 -6.41 -9.87 -7.44
C GLN A 100 -4.92 -10.19 -7.30
N TYR A 101 -4.50 -11.38 -7.71
CA TYR A 101 -3.08 -11.68 -7.84
C TYR A 101 -2.65 -11.54 -9.30
N SER A 102 -1.61 -10.74 -9.53
CA SER A 102 -0.99 -10.63 -10.86
C SER A 102 0.49 -10.30 -10.73
N GLU A 103 1.32 -11.28 -11.05
CA GLU A 103 2.78 -11.14 -11.04
C GLU A 103 3.26 -10.19 -12.15
N LEU A 104 4.26 -9.36 -11.83
CA LEU A 104 4.97 -8.55 -12.80
C LEU A 104 6.22 -9.29 -13.27
N LYS A 105 6.23 -9.76 -14.54
CA LYS A 105 7.37 -10.46 -15.17
C LYS A 105 8.72 -9.73 -15.00
N HIS A 106 8.68 -8.39 -14.95
CA HIS A 106 9.85 -7.54 -14.74
C HIS A 106 9.58 -6.50 -13.66
N ASN A 107 9.38 -6.96 -12.41
CA ASN A 107 9.12 -6.09 -11.26
C ASN A 107 10.40 -5.35 -10.77
N LYS A 108 10.99 -4.51 -11.62
CA LYS A 108 12.22 -3.76 -11.29
C LYS A 108 12.03 -2.79 -10.11
N ALA A 109 10.80 -2.33 -9.90
CA ALA A 109 10.43 -1.46 -8.79
C ALA A 109 10.10 -2.24 -7.50
N HIS A 110 10.15 -3.58 -7.53
CA HIS A 110 9.80 -4.45 -6.41
C HIS A 110 8.44 -4.12 -5.77
N LEU A 111 7.44 -3.76 -6.59
CA LEU A 111 6.08 -3.49 -6.13
C LEU A 111 5.51 -4.71 -5.43
N ASN A 112 4.91 -4.49 -4.26
CA ASN A 112 4.15 -5.49 -3.52
C ASN A 112 2.67 -5.44 -3.90
N ALA A 113 2.14 -4.23 -4.11
CA ALA A 113 0.74 -4.00 -4.45
C ALA A 113 0.56 -2.88 -5.47
N THR A 114 -0.56 -2.95 -6.20
CA THR A 114 -1.10 -1.82 -6.94
C THR A 114 -2.51 -1.53 -6.43
N ILE A 115 -2.77 -0.29 -6.00
CA ILE A 115 -4.11 0.21 -5.70
C ILE A 115 -4.71 0.73 -7.00
N VAL A 116 -5.83 0.17 -7.43
CA VAL A 116 -6.60 0.67 -8.57
C VAL A 116 -7.82 1.37 -8.02
N ILE A 117 -7.91 2.68 -8.23
CA ILE A 117 -9.03 3.50 -7.77
C ILE A 117 -10.10 3.50 -8.86
N GLY A 118 -11.29 3.00 -8.52
CA GLY A 118 -12.45 2.96 -9.40
C GLY A 118 -13.31 4.21 -9.32
N LYS A 119 -14.52 4.13 -9.88
CA LYS A 119 -15.56 5.17 -9.77
C LYS A 119 -16.37 5.10 -8.47
N ASP A 120 -16.16 4.06 -7.68
CA ASP A 120 -16.77 3.95 -6.37
C ASP A 120 -16.19 5.00 -5.42
N SER A 121 -17.00 5.36 -4.44
CA SER A 121 -16.65 6.43 -3.50
C SER A 121 -15.80 5.93 -2.34
N VAL A 122 -15.24 4.72 -2.37
CA VAL A 122 -14.54 4.11 -1.22
C VAL A 122 -13.35 4.97 -0.79
N ILE A 123 -12.49 5.34 -1.75
CA ILE A 123 -11.31 6.17 -1.46
C ILE A 123 -11.69 7.61 -1.10
N ASP A 124 -12.68 8.17 -1.80
CA ASP A 124 -13.16 9.52 -1.50
C ASP A 124 -13.75 9.61 -0.09
N ALA A 125 -14.60 8.65 0.29
CA ALA A 125 -15.15 8.55 1.63
C ALA A 125 -14.05 8.36 2.68
N LEU A 126 -13.01 7.55 2.40
CA LEU A 126 -11.88 7.38 3.30
C LEU A 126 -11.15 8.70 3.57
N LEU A 127 -10.87 9.49 2.52
CA LEU A 127 -10.13 10.74 2.64
C LEU A 127 -10.94 11.86 3.30
N ASN A 128 -12.26 11.81 3.15
CA ASN A 128 -13.19 12.80 3.69
C ASN A 128 -13.82 12.40 5.03
N LYS A 129 -13.52 11.20 5.57
CA LYS A 129 -13.99 10.79 6.91
C LYS A 129 -13.53 11.84 7.92
N PRO A 130 -14.45 12.44 8.71
CA PRO A 130 -14.05 13.35 9.77
C PRO A 130 -13.11 12.59 10.70
N LYS A 131 -11.92 13.13 10.96
CA LYS A 131 -11.03 12.60 11.99
C LYS A 131 -11.81 12.61 13.29
N GLU A 132 -12.23 11.45 13.77
CA GLU A 132 -12.67 11.33 15.15
C GLU A 132 -11.50 11.83 16.00
N LEU A 133 -11.76 12.87 16.79
CA LEU A 133 -10.82 13.43 17.74
C LEU A 133 -10.53 12.35 18.78
N GLU A 134 -9.45 11.60 18.58
CA GLU A 134 -8.77 10.85 19.66
C GLU A 134 -7.92 11.79 20.52
#